data_AF-A0A0C9XL24-F1
#
_entry.id   AF-A0A0C9XL24-F1
#
_cell.length_a   1.000
_cell.length_b   1.000
_cell.length_c   1.000
_cell.angle_alpha   90.00
_cell.angle_beta   90.00
_cell.angle_gamma   90.00
#
_symmetry.space_group_name_H-M   'P 1'
#
loop_
_entity.id
_entity.type
_entity.pdbx_description
1 polymer ?
#
loop_
_entity_poly.entity_id
_entity_poly.type
_entity_poly.pdbx_seq_one_letter_code
_entity_poly.pdbx_strand_id
1 'polypeptide(L)'
;MYRVQIFPSVSLYYCCECTSKNPRRVITLIHKEDWDHFSASAIIHALCCYAGMAYIINPLYESEVCDYLDYREKDGYTLETLDVYTIEDGMEKVIIHNAYCYVSHPHNPSFVGSELLGDLADRIWRSVGLSGRNKDYSYQLAESVRRLTPASFDSHLFALEDRVRKLDDKNSNETEAQ
;
A
#
# COMPACT_ATOMS: atom_id res chain seq x y z
N MET A 1 9.09 -5.33 -19.47
CA MET A 1 8.50 -5.35 -18.12
C MET A 1 9.67 -5.48 -17.15
N TYR A 2 10.09 -4.37 -16.54
CA TYR A 2 11.18 -4.41 -15.56
C TYR A 2 10.59 -4.79 -14.20
N ARG A 3 11.15 -5.83 -13.59
CA ARG A 3 10.82 -6.25 -12.23
C ARG A 3 11.67 -5.40 -11.30
N VAL A 4 11.05 -4.47 -10.58
CA VAL A 4 11.79 -3.48 -9.82
C VAL A 4 11.60 -3.71 -8.34
N GLN A 5 12.68 -4.02 -7.64
CA GLN A 5 12.62 -4.49 -6.26
C GLN A 5 13.44 -3.54 -5.39
N ILE A 6 12.71 -2.67 -4.67
CA ILE A 6 13.02 -2.02 -3.38
C ILE A 6 12.93 -0.49 -3.42
N PHE A 7 12.08 0.05 -2.55
CA PHE A 7 12.12 1.42 -2.04
C PHE A 7 12.78 1.40 -0.65
N PRO A 8 14.06 1.82 -0.51
CA PRO A 8 14.86 1.64 0.71
C PRO A 8 14.53 2.61 1.87
N SER A 9 13.45 3.40 1.75
CA SER A 9 13.18 4.52 2.66
C SER A 9 11.71 4.70 3.00
N VAL A 10 10.87 3.71 2.75
CA VAL A 10 9.43 3.91 2.77
C VAL A 10 8.76 2.88 3.65
N SER A 11 7.62 3.21 4.27
CA SER A 11 6.80 2.22 4.98
C SER A 11 5.32 2.28 4.64
N LEU A 12 4.63 1.13 4.76
CA LEU A 12 3.20 1.00 4.44
C LEU A 12 2.32 1.57 5.55
N TYR A 13 1.51 2.55 5.19
CA TYR A 13 0.46 3.11 6.04
C TYR A 13 -0.87 3.13 5.31
N TYR A 14 -1.91 3.59 5.98
CA TYR A 14 -3.23 3.64 5.37
C TYR A 14 -3.76 5.07 5.23
N CYS A 15 -4.33 5.35 4.06
CA CYS A 15 -5.18 6.51 3.82
C CYS A 15 -6.66 6.13 3.82
N CYS A 16 -7.47 7.09 4.21
CA CYS A 16 -8.92 7.03 4.29
C CYS A 16 -9.56 7.56 3.00
N GLU A 17 -10.24 6.72 2.22
CA GLU A 17 -11.12 7.20 1.13
C GLU A 17 -12.48 7.63 1.72
N CYS A 18 -12.70 8.95 1.81
CA CYS A 18 -13.82 9.60 2.48
C CYS A 18 -15.12 9.61 1.64
N THR A 19 -15.85 8.50 1.59
CA THR A 19 -17.24 8.52 1.03
C THR A 19 -18.29 7.73 1.82
N SER A 20 -18.01 7.17 3.00
CA SER A 20 -19.05 6.45 3.77
C SER A 20 -18.86 6.51 5.29
N LYS A 21 -19.91 6.11 6.03
CA LYS A 21 -19.87 5.87 7.50
C LYS A 21 -18.72 4.94 7.92
N ASN A 22 -18.22 4.10 7.01
CA ASN A 22 -17.09 3.19 7.21
C ASN A 22 -16.01 3.47 6.16
N PRO A 23 -15.08 4.40 6.44
CA PRO A 23 -14.04 4.73 5.47
C PRO A 23 -13.17 3.52 5.12
N ARG A 24 -12.71 3.49 3.88
CA ARG A 24 -11.75 2.47 3.42
C ARG A 24 -10.36 2.74 3.96
N ARG A 25 -9.50 1.75 3.79
CA ARG A 25 -8.07 1.80 4.08
C ARG A 25 -7.34 1.34 2.84
N VAL A 26 -6.60 2.26 2.24
CA VAL A 26 -5.72 2.01 1.08
C VAL A 26 -4.30 2.27 1.48
N ILE A 27 -3.33 1.59 0.88
CA ILE A 27 -1.93 1.75 1.28
C ILE A 27 -1.36 3.11 0.83
N THR A 28 -0.43 3.64 1.61
CA THR A 28 0.45 4.74 1.24
C THR A 28 1.87 4.46 1.68
N LEU A 29 2.77 5.16 1.03
CA LEU A 29 4.18 5.29 1.34
C LEU A 29 4.39 6.44 2.35
N ILE A 30 5.31 6.28 3.30
CA ILE A 30 5.80 7.35 4.18
C ILE A 30 7.33 7.35 4.17
N HIS A 31 7.93 8.54 4.12
CA HIS A 31 9.37 8.73 4.24
C HIS A 31 9.94 8.18 5.55
N LYS A 32 11.15 7.62 5.49
CA LYS A 32 11.86 7.10 6.67
C LYS A 32 12.09 8.15 7.76
N GLU A 33 12.26 9.41 7.38
CA GLU A 33 12.42 10.52 8.33
C GLU A 33 11.15 10.77 9.16
N ASP A 34 9.99 10.51 8.55
CA ASP A 34 8.68 10.60 9.20
C ASP A 34 8.36 9.32 10.00
N TRP A 35 8.96 8.18 9.64
CA TRP A 35 8.68 6.86 10.25
C TRP A 35 8.82 6.84 11.77
N ASP A 36 9.87 7.48 12.30
CA ASP A 36 10.15 7.47 13.74
C ASP A 36 9.03 8.12 14.55
N HIS A 37 8.27 9.05 13.95
CA HIS A 37 7.13 9.70 14.58
C HIS A 37 5.89 8.80 14.66
N PHE A 38 5.73 7.84 13.74
CA PHE A 38 4.52 7.02 13.60
C PHE A 38 4.70 5.56 14.02
N SER A 39 5.94 5.09 14.14
CA SER A 39 6.28 3.71 14.51
C SER A 39 6.14 3.40 16.00
N ALA A 40 5.99 4.43 16.85
CA ALA A 40 5.92 4.28 18.31
C ALA A 40 4.80 3.35 18.83
N SER A 41 3.73 3.13 18.04
CA SER A 41 2.60 2.28 18.44
C SER A 41 2.61 0.86 17.87
N ALA A 42 3.46 0.56 16.89
CA ALA A 42 3.39 -0.71 16.18
C ALA A 42 4.74 -1.42 16.18
N ILE A 43 4.72 -2.63 16.74
CA ILE A 43 5.75 -3.65 16.59
C ILE A 43 5.70 -4.12 15.12
N ILE A 44 6.10 -3.26 14.20
CA ILE A 44 6.37 -3.62 12.82
C ILE A 44 7.87 -3.77 12.77
N HIS A 45 8.35 -5.00 12.59
CA HIS A 45 9.75 -5.22 12.24
C HIS A 45 10.02 -4.33 11.02
N ALA A 46 10.90 -3.33 11.21
CA ALA A 46 11.26 -2.37 10.21
C ALA A 46 11.83 -3.09 8.99
N LEU A 47 10.97 -3.44 8.04
CA LEU A 47 11.39 -3.71 6.69
C LEU A 47 11.67 -2.33 6.11
N CYS A 48 12.95 -1.95 6.04
CA CYS A 48 13.39 -0.70 5.44
C CYS A 48 13.18 -0.68 3.91
N CYS A 49 12.55 -1.71 3.33
CA CYS A 49 12.54 -1.97 1.91
C CYS A 49 11.18 -2.53 1.48
N TYR A 50 10.44 -1.82 0.61
CA TYR A 50 9.20 -2.34 0.01
C TYR A 50 9.40 -2.66 -1.45
N ALA A 51 8.93 -3.82 -1.90
CA ALA A 51 9.00 -4.20 -3.29
C ALA A 51 7.77 -3.65 -4.05
N GLY A 52 7.99 -3.25 -5.31
CA GLY A 52 6.95 -2.63 -6.12
C GLY A 52 7.15 -2.91 -7.60
N MET A 53 6.58 -2.04 -8.44
CA MET A 53 6.77 -2.09 -9.89
C MET A 53 6.87 -0.66 -10.40
N ALA A 54 7.80 -0.42 -11.31
CA ALA A 54 7.89 0.83 -12.06
C ALA A 54 7.38 0.60 -13.50
N TYR A 55 6.58 1.53 -13.99
CA TYR A 55 6.05 1.51 -15.34
C TYR A 55 6.66 2.66 -16.14
N ILE A 56 7.12 2.38 -17.36
CA ILE A 56 7.57 3.40 -18.30
C ILE A 56 6.38 3.77 -19.16
N ILE A 57 5.98 5.03 -19.08
CA ILE A 57 4.90 5.58 -19.90
C ILE A 57 5.48 5.92 -21.27
N ASN A 58 4.76 5.57 -22.33
CA ASN A 58 5.15 5.98 -23.68
C ASN A 58 4.99 7.52 -23.78
N PRO A 59 6.02 8.27 -24.19
CA PRO A 59 5.98 9.73 -24.24
C PRO A 59 4.79 10.32 -25.00
N LEU A 60 4.25 9.60 -26.00
CA LEU A 60 3.06 10.03 -26.75
C LEU A 60 1.79 10.12 -25.90
N TYR A 61 1.73 9.40 -24.79
CA TYR A 61 0.57 9.32 -23.89
C TYR A 61 0.89 9.87 -22.49
N GLU A 62 2.05 10.50 -22.29
CA GLU A 62 2.49 10.97 -20.97
C GLU A 62 1.47 11.91 -20.32
N SER A 63 1.04 12.95 -21.04
CA SER A 63 0.05 13.90 -20.54
C SER A 63 -1.26 13.22 -20.15
N GLU A 64 -1.79 12.34 -21.01
CA GLU A 64 -3.07 11.65 -20.77
C GLU A 64 -2.99 10.73 -19.54
N VAL A 65 -1.89 9.98 -19.41
CA VAL A 65 -1.68 9.08 -18.27
C VAL A 65 -1.47 9.87 -16.99
N CYS A 66 -0.71 10.97 -17.01
CA CYS A 66 -0.51 11.83 -15.85
C CYS A 66 -1.85 12.47 -15.41
N ASP A 67 -2.64 13.03 -16.33
CA ASP A 67 -3.95 13.61 -16.02
C ASP A 67 -4.89 12.58 -15.37
N TYR A 68 -4.87 11.34 -15.89
CA TYR A 68 -5.63 10.24 -15.31
C TYR A 68 -5.18 9.87 -13.90
N LEU A 69 -3.86 9.78 -13.66
CA LEU A 69 -3.29 9.45 -12.36
C LEU A 69 -3.54 10.58 -11.35
N ASP A 70 -3.41 11.84 -11.74
CA ASP A 70 -3.70 13.00 -10.90
C ASP A 70 -5.16 13.00 -10.45
N TYR A 71 -6.10 12.71 -11.36
CA TYR A 71 -7.50 12.58 -10.98
C TYR A 71 -7.76 11.41 -10.02
N ARG A 72 -7.05 10.29 -10.20
CA ARG A 72 -7.21 9.09 -9.37
C ARG A 72 -6.69 9.31 -7.96
N GLU A 73 -5.55 9.98 -7.81
CA GLU A 73 -4.82 10.14 -6.54
C GLU A 73 -5.09 11.51 -5.86
N LYS A 74 -6.07 12.28 -6.35
CA LYS A 74 -6.46 13.61 -5.87
C LYS A 74 -6.80 13.73 -4.38
N ASP A 75 -7.03 12.62 -3.67
CA ASP A 75 -7.42 12.60 -2.26
C ASP A 75 -6.20 12.75 -1.32
N GLY A 76 -5.35 13.73 -1.63
CA GLY A 76 -4.25 14.21 -0.80
C GLY A 76 -2.91 13.48 -0.98
N TYR A 77 -2.75 12.70 -2.06
CA TYR A 77 -1.42 12.27 -2.48
C TYR A 77 -0.71 13.40 -3.22
N THR A 78 0.59 13.52 -2.98
CA THR A 78 1.48 14.44 -3.68
C THR A 78 2.35 13.64 -4.65
N LEU A 79 2.57 14.19 -5.84
CA LEU A 79 3.51 13.62 -6.80
C LEU A 79 4.94 13.97 -6.40
N GLU A 80 5.76 12.95 -6.14
CA GLU A 80 7.18 13.08 -5.82
C GLU A 80 8.05 12.35 -6.85
N THR A 81 9.32 12.74 -6.93
CA THR A 81 10.36 12.04 -7.69
C THR A 81 11.26 11.27 -6.75
N LEU A 82 11.45 9.97 -7.01
CA LEU A 82 12.33 9.12 -6.24
C LEU A 82 13.20 8.23 -7.14
N ASP A 83 14.30 7.75 -6.59
CA ASP A 83 15.12 6.72 -7.22
C ASP A 83 14.56 5.34 -6.92
N VAL A 84 14.64 4.44 -7.90
CA VAL A 84 14.17 3.06 -7.77
C VAL A 84 15.34 2.09 -7.85
N TYR A 85 15.39 1.18 -6.88
CA TYR A 85 16.54 0.33 -6.64
C TYR A 85 16.26 -1.12 -7.05
N THR A 86 17.34 -1.87 -7.21
CA THR A 86 17.39 -3.33 -7.27
C THR A 86 18.46 -3.82 -6.30
N ILE A 87 18.36 -5.08 -5.87
CA ILE A 87 19.48 -5.78 -5.23
C ILE A 87 20.13 -6.70 -6.25
N GLU A 88 21.39 -6.44 -6.57
CA GLU A 88 22.27 -7.29 -7.38
C GLU A 88 23.44 -7.74 -6.49
N ASP A 89 23.62 -9.06 -6.35
CA ASP A 89 24.69 -9.66 -5.52
C ASP A 89 24.76 -9.16 -4.07
N GLY A 90 23.59 -8.84 -3.49
CA GLY A 90 23.49 -8.32 -2.12
C GLY A 90 23.82 -6.84 -1.97
N MET A 91 24.05 -6.13 -3.08
CA MET A 91 24.26 -4.69 -3.10
C MET A 91 23.09 -3.94 -3.72
N GLU A 92 22.72 -2.82 -3.11
CA GLU A 92 21.71 -1.91 -3.65
C GLU A 92 22.27 -1.14 -4.84
N LYS A 93 21.47 -1.05 -5.90
CA LYS A 93 21.82 -0.34 -7.13
C LYS A 93 20.60 0.39 -7.66
N VAL A 94 20.75 1.68 -7.94
CA VAL A 94 19.70 2.45 -8.62
C VAL A 94 19.60 1.99 -10.06
N ILE A 95 18.38 1.69 -10.51
CA ILE A 95 18.09 1.27 -11.89
C ILE A 95 17.22 2.28 -12.64
N ILE A 96 16.49 3.13 -11.91
CA ILE A 96 15.68 4.21 -12.47
C ILE A 96 15.87 5.43 -11.58
N HIS A 97 16.24 6.55 -12.18
CA HIS A 97 16.35 7.83 -11.48
C HIS A 97 15.08 8.66 -11.68
N ASN A 98 14.71 9.46 -10.67
CA ASN A 98 13.62 10.42 -10.74
C ASN A 98 12.28 9.85 -11.25
N ALA A 99 11.93 8.64 -10.84
CA ALA A 99 10.63 8.06 -11.14
C ALA A 99 9.53 8.80 -10.36
N TYR A 100 8.39 9.03 -11.01
CA TYR A 100 7.23 9.60 -10.37
C TYR A 100 6.54 8.60 -9.43
N CYS A 101 6.20 9.06 -8.24
CA CYS A 101 5.48 8.29 -7.23
C CYS A 101 4.49 9.19 -6.48
N TYR A 102 3.25 8.73 -6.34
CA TYR A 102 2.26 9.41 -5.52
C TYR A 102 2.40 8.97 -4.07
N VAL A 103 2.68 9.91 -3.18
CA VAL A 103 2.95 9.68 -1.75
C VAL A 103 2.00 10.53 -0.92
N SER A 104 1.41 9.97 0.13
CA SER A 104 0.60 10.73 1.07
C SER A 104 1.45 11.16 2.26
N HIS A 105 1.57 12.47 2.48
CA HIS A 105 2.25 13.00 3.66
C HIS A 105 1.40 12.87 4.92
N PRO A 106 2.02 12.85 6.11
CA PRO A 106 1.29 12.82 7.38
C PRO A 106 0.35 14.02 7.60
N HIS A 107 0.58 15.13 6.91
CA HIS A 107 -0.26 16.33 6.94
C HIS A 107 -1.55 16.18 6.11
N ASN A 108 -1.70 15.10 5.33
CA ASN A 108 -2.92 14.81 4.59
C ASN A 108 -4.05 14.51 5.60
N PRO A 109 -5.21 15.19 5.55
CA PRO A 109 -6.35 14.90 6.42
C PRO A 109 -6.86 13.45 6.34
N SER A 110 -6.61 12.77 5.22
CA SER A 110 -6.95 11.36 5.02
C SER A 110 -5.93 10.39 5.64
N PHE A 111 -4.81 10.89 6.16
CA PHE A 111 -3.79 10.09 6.82
C PHE A 111 -4.24 9.69 8.23
N VAL A 112 -4.32 8.38 8.49
CA VAL A 112 -4.79 7.86 9.78
C VAL A 112 -3.66 7.29 10.65
N GLY A 113 -2.44 7.22 10.12
CA GLY A 113 -1.30 6.68 10.84
C GLY A 113 -1.37 5.16 11.05
N SER A 114 -0.69 4.71 12.11
CA SER A 114 -0.63 3.31 12.50
C SER A 114 -1.88 2.92 13.31
N GLU A 115 -2.58 1.87 12.87
CA GLU A 115 -3.70 1.26 13.59
C GLU A 115 -3.30 -0.14 14.08
N LEU A 116 -3.91 -0.59 15.18
CA LEU A 116 -3.76 -1.97 15.61
C LEU A 116 -4.24 -2.90 14.50
N LEU A 117 -3.44 -3.93 14.21
CA LEU A 117 -3.69 -4.84 13.08
C LEU A 117 -5.09 -5.50 13.14
N GLY A 118 -5.68 -5.65 14.32
CA GLY A 118 -7.03 -6.20 14.50
C GLY A 118 -8.11 -5.23 14.07
N ASP A 119 -8.03 -3.99 14.55
CA ASP A 119 -8.98 -2.92 14.22
C ASP A 119 -8.90 -2.57 12.73
N LEU A 120 -7.69 -2.54 12.18
CA LEU A 120 -7.45 -2.36 10.76
C LEU A 120 -8.09 -3.50 9.94
N ALA A 121 -7.91 -4.75 10.35
CA ALA A 121 -8.50 -5.90 9.66
C ALA A 121 -10.04 -5.86 9.68
N ASP A 122 -10.65 -5.58 10.85
CA ASP A 122 -12.11 -5.46 10.97
C ASP A 122 -12.65 -4.32 10.09
N ARG A 123 -11.98 -3.17 10.09
CA ARG A 123 -12.35 -2.06 9.22
C ARG A 123 -12.25 -2.43 7.73
N ILE A 124 -11.14 -3.01 7.29
CA ILE A 124 -10.97 -3.48 5.90
C ILE A 124 -12.06 -4.49 5.52
N TRP A 125 -12.41 -5.38 6.44
CA TRP A 125 -13.43 -6.40 6.21
C TRP A 125 -14.84 -5.80 6.02
N ARG A 126 -15.20 -4.79 6.82
CA ARG A 126 -16.54 -4.15 6.77
C ARG A 126 -16.69 -3.06 5.70
N SER A 127 -15.60 -2.39 5.32
CA SER A 127 -15.67 -1.20 4.46
C SER A 127 -15.96 -1.55 2.99
N VAL A 128 -16.89 -0.80 2.39
CA VAL A 128 -17.25 -0.89 0.97
C VAL A 128 -17.33 0.53 0.40
N GLY A 129 -16.64 0.76 -0.71
CA GLY A 129 -16.68 2.02 -1.44
C GLY A 129 -17.20 1.85 -2.86
N LEU A 130 -17.15 2.93 -3.65
CA LEU A 130 -17.57 2.93 -5.05
C LEU A 130 -16.80 1.90 -5.90
N SER A 131 -15.53 1.66 -5.56
CA SER A 131 -14.67 0.69 -6.24
C SER A 131 -14.81 -0.75 -5.72
N GLY A 132 -15.80 -1.03 -4.85
CA GLY A 132 -16.05 -2.35 -4.29
C GLY A 132 -15.62 -2.51 -2.83
N ARG A 133 -15.51 -3.77 -2.38
CA ARG A 133 -15.18 -4.10 -0.98
C ARG A 133 -13.69 -3.89 -0.71
N ASN A 134 -13.36 -3.38 0.47
CA ASN A 134 -11.98 -3.09 0.79
C ASN A 134 -11.13 -4.36 1.01
N LYS A 135 -11.75 -5.45 1.48
CA LYS A 135 -11.09 -6.75 1.56
C LYS A 135 -10.62 -7.30 0.20
N ASP A 136 -11.39 -7.07 -0.87
CA ASP A 136 -11.04 -7.55 -2.22
C ASP A 136 -9.77 -6.85 -2.72
N TYR A 137 -9.66 -5.54 -2.44
CA TYR A 137 -8.43 -4.77 -2.67
C TYR A 137 -7.24 -5.34 -1.90
N SER A 138 -7.41 -5.63 -0.61
CA SER A 138 -6.34 -6.20 0.22
C SER A 138 -5.86 -7.56 -0.29
N TYR A 139 -6.79 -8.43 -0.73
CA TYR A 139 -6.45 -9.73 -1.31
C TYR A 139 -5.72 -9.62 -2.64
N GLN A 140 -6.20 -8.75 -3.54
CA GLN A 140 -5.54 -8.51 -4.84
C GLN A 140 -4.14 -7.93 -4.68
N LEU A 141 -3.95 -7.05 -3.70
CA LEU A 141 -2.64 -6.49 -3.36
C LEU A 141 -1.69 -7.58 -2.86
N ALA A 142 -2.11 -8.38 -1.87
CA ALA A 142 -1.31 -9.48 -1.33
C ALA A 142 -0.94 -10.51 -2.40
N GLU A 143 -1.89 -10.88 -3.28
CA GLU A 143 -1.63 -11.77 -4.41
C GLU A 143 -0.63 -11.16 -5.39
N SER A 144 -0.79 -9.87 -5.73
CA SER A 144 0.12 -9.17 -6.64
C SER A 144 1.53 -9.10 -6.09
N VAL A 145 1.71 -8.80 -4.80
CA VAL A 145 3.03 -8.82 -4.14
C VAL A 145 3.65 -10.22 -4.18
N ARG A 146 2.90 -11.28 -3.84
CA ARG A 146 3.41 -12.67 -3.93
C ARG A 146 3.85 -13.04 -5.35
N ARG A 147 3.08 -12.65 -6.37
CA ARG A 147 3.35 -13.00 -7.77
C ARG A 147 4.51 -12.18 -8.35
N LEU A 148 4.50 -10.88 -8.11
CA LEU A 148 5.43 -9.94 -8.76
C LEU A 148 6.76 -9.89 -8.01
N THR A 149 6.78 -10.04 -6.70
CA THR A 149 7.98 -9.87 -5.86
C THR A 149 8.12 -11.00 -4.83
N PRO A 150 8.26 -12.27 -5.25
CA PRO A 150 8.28 -13.45 -4.36
C PRO A 150 9.52 -13.50 -3.46
N ALA A 151 10.59 -12.80 -3.82
CA ALA A 151 11.77 -12.65 -2.98
C ALA A 151 11.56 -11.60 -1.87
N SER A 152 10.49 -10.81 -1.93
CA SER A 152 10.11 -9.86 -0.90
C SER A 152 8.97 -10.43 -0.07
N PHE A 153 9.18 -10.50 1.24
CA PHE A 153 8.15 -10.91 2.18
C PHE A 153 7.67 -9.70 2.98
N ASP A 154 6.46 -9.26 2.70
CA ASP A 154 5.81 -8.20 3.46
C ASP A 154 5.02 -8.81 4.62
N SER A 155 5.66 -8.89 5.79
CA SER A 155 5.04 -9.48 6.98
C SER A 155 3.78 -8.74 7.43
N HIS A 156 3.71 -7.42 7.22
CA HIS A 156 2.56 -6.63 7.66
C HIS A 156 1.35 -6.91 6.76
N LEU A 157 1.54 -6.83 5.44
CA LEU A 157 0.50 -7.09 4.46
C LEU A 157 -0.08 -8.51 4.59
N PHE A 158 0.78 -9.53 4.76
CA PHE A 158 0.31 -10.91 4.89
C PHE A 158 -0.33 -11.21 6.23
N ALA A 159 0.15 -10.61 7.33
CA ALA A 159 -0.51 -10.73 8.63
C ALA A 159 -1.90 -10.06 8.62
N LEU A 160 -2.02 -8.93 7.90
CA LEU A 160 -3.31 -8.26 7.70
C LEU A 160 -4.27 -9.13 6.88
N GLU A 161 -3.81 -9.66 5.75
CA GLU A 161 -4.59 -10.55 4.89
C GLU A 161 -5.13 -11.76 5.67
N ASP A 162 -4.27 -12.45 6.45
CA ASP A 162 -4.65 -13.60 7.26
C ASP A 162 -5.78 -13.25 8.26
N ARG A 163 -5.70 -12.08 8.90
CA ARG A 163 -6.77 -11.62 9.80
C ARG A 163 -8.07 -11.33 9.08
N VAL A 164 -8.01 -10.69 7.90
CA VAL A 164 -9.21 -10.41 7.10
C VAL A 164 -9.87 -11.72 6.62
N ARG A 165 -9.07 -12.73 6.22
CA ARG A 165 -9.58 -14.06 5.87
C ARG A 165 -10.24 -14.79 7.03
N LYS A 166 -9.66 -14.72 8.23
CA LYS A 166 -10.27 -15.28 9.44
C LYS A 166 -11.63 -14.66 9.77
N LEU A 167 -11.86 -13.39 9.41
CA LEU A 167 -13.17 -12.75 9.56
C LEU A 167 -14.17 -13.28 8.52
N ASP A 168 -13.73 -13.53 7.29
CA ASP A 168 -14.56 -14.19 6.27
C ASP A 168 -14.99 -15.60 6.71
N ASP A 169 -14.05 -16.41 7.20
CA ASP A 169 -14.34 -17.79 7.64
C ASP A 169 -15.33 -17.82 8.81
N LYS A 170 -15.17 -16.92 9.80
CA LYS A 170 -16.10 -16.79 10.92
C LYS A 170 -17.50 -16.42 10.46
N ASN A 171 -17.61 -15.45 9.56
CA ASN A 171 -18.91 -15.01 9.05
C ASN A 171 -19.61 -16.09 8.21
N SER A 172 -18.86 -16.88 7.44
CA SER A 172 -19.42 -18.03 6.70
C SER A 172 -19.98 -19.09 7.64
N ASN A 173 -19.23 -19.46 8.70
CA ASN A 173 -19.67 -20.44 9.69
C ASN A 173 -20.90 -19.98 10.49
N GLU A 174 -21.02 -18.69 10.79
CA GLU A 174 -22.21 -18.12 11.46
C GLU A 174 -23.44 -18.10 10.55
N THR A 175 -23.25 -17.91 9.24
CA THR A 175 -24.34 -17.91 8.26
C THR A 175 -24.87 -19.33 7.99
N GLU A 176 -24.00 -20.35 8.06
CA GLU A 176 -24.40 -21.77 7.90
C GLU A 176 -25.07 -22.36 9.16
N ALA A 177 -24.89 -21.73 10.31
CA ALA A 177 -25.49 -22.14 11.58
C ALA A 177 -26.88 -21.54 11.87
N GLN A 178 -27.41 -20.71 10.96
CA GLN A 178 -28.75 -20.08 11.04
C GLN A 178 -29.70 -20.68 10.01
#